data_AF-A0A432VEE0-F1
#
_entry.id   AF-A0A432VEE0-F1
#
_cell.length_a   1.000
_cell.length_b   1.000
_cell.length_c   1.000
_cell.angle_alpha   90.00
_cell.angle_beta   90.00
_cell.angle_gamma   90.00
#
_symmetry.space_group_name_H-M   'P 1'
#
loop_
_entity.id
_entity.type
_entity.pdbx_description
1 polymer ?
#
loop_
_entity_poly.entity_id
_entity_poly.type
_entity_poly.pdbx_seq_one_letter_code
_entity_poly.pdbx_strand_id
1 'polypeptide(L)'
;ENWAALKQHGLKRGAYHYCMPDFTAQEMADLFLSVYHPSKGDLLPTLDVEDEYVHAIQSGTKTRAQLVAQIVEFGKILVTATGHQPFLYIRKDIADFLGNPPEFAAFPLWLANYNHPPTPPVPKPWTGYTLWQYSEQGHLAGVPGSCDLDYLNGPPALLDSFVI
;
A
#
# COMPACT_ATOMS: atom_id res chain seq x y z
N GLU A 1 15.29 7.86 -10.99
CA GLU A 1 15.97 6.96 -11.95
C GLU A 1 15.14 5.71 -12.24
N ASN A 2 14.81 4.89 -11.24
CA ASN A 2 13.97 3.68 -11.38
C ASN A 2 12.68 3.92 -12.20
N TRP A 3 11.95 5.00 -11.89
CA TRP A 3 10.69 5.32 -12.55
C TRP A 3 10.81 5.31 -14.08
N ALA A 4 11.76 6.07 -14.64
CA ALA A 4 11.94 6.18 -16.08
C ALA A 4 12.45 4.87 -16.71
N ALA A 5 13.39 4.19 -16.04
CA ALA A 5 13.97 2.93 -16.52
C ALA A 5 12.92 1.82 -16.64
N LEU A 6 12.05 1.64 -15.63
CA LEU A 6 10.98 0.64 -15.67
C LEU A 6 10.09 0.81 -16.90
N LYS A 7 9.69 2.05 -17.21
CA LYS A 7 8.87 2.35 -18.40
C LYS A 7 9.61 2.07 -19.70
N GLN A 8 10.89 2.42 -19.80
CA GLN A 8 11.71 2.14 -20.98
C GLN A 8 11.84 0.63 -21.27
N HIS A 9 11.81 -0.20 -20.22
CA HIS A 9 11.85 -1.66 -20.33
C HIS A 9 10.46 -2.31 -20.41
N GLY A 10 9.38 -1.52 -20.51
CA GLY A 10 8.02 -2.04 -20.64
C GLY A 10 7.48 -2.72 -19.37
N LEU A 11 8.10 -2.46 -18.21
CA LEU A 11 7.66 -2.98 -16.93
C LEU A 11 6.54 -2.11 -16.37
N LYS A 12 5.48 -2.74 -15.87
CA LYS A 12 4.48 -2.07 -15.04
C LYS A 12 5.17 -1.52 -13.79
N ARG A 13 4.80 -0.29 -13.42
CA ARG A 13 5.41 0.45 -12.32
C ARG A 13 4.34 1.18 -11.55
N GLY A 14 4.53 1.29 -10.24
CA GLY A 14 3.69 2.06 -9.34
C GLY A 14 4.56 2.82 -8.35
N ALA A 15 3.93 3.68 -7.57
CA ALA A 15 4.56 4.35 -6.46
C ALA A 15 3.70 4.20 -5.22
N TYR A 16 4.34 4.23 -4.06
CA TYR A 16 3.70 4.22 -2.76
C TYR A 16 4.09 5.48 -1.98
N HIS A 17 3.28 5.83 -1.00
CA HIS A 17 3.59 6.86 -0.01
C HIS A 17 3.66 6.21 1.36
N TYR A 18 4.84 6.28 1.99
CA TYR A 18 5.03 5.88 3.38
C TYR A 18 4.25 6.82 4.29
N CYS A 19 3.16 6.32 4.87
CA CYS A 19 2.21 7.13 5.62
C CYS A 19 2.75 7.45 7.00
N MET A 20 2.61 8.71 7.40
CA MET A 20 3.16 9.21 8.66
C MET A 20 2.06 9.83 9.53
N PRO A 21 1.83 9.32 10.76
CA PRO A 21 0.79 9.81 11.67
C PRO A 21 0.80 11.30 11.98
N ASP A 22 1.98 11.92 11.92
CA ASP A 22 2.18 13.32 12.30
C ASP A 22 1.70 14.32 11.24
N PHE A 23 1.50 13.87 10.00
CA PHE A 23 1.03 14.70 8.89
C PHE A 23 -0.47 14.52 8.65
N THR A 24 -1.13 15.55 8.15
CA THR A 24 -2.52 15.43 7.69
C THR A 24 -2.60 14.60 6.41
N ALA A 25 -3.80 14.06 6.13
CA ALA A 25 -4.07 13.37 4.87
C ALA A 25 -3.79 14.25 3.64
N GLN A 26 -4.09 15.55 3.75
CA GLN A 26 -3.83 16.53 2.68
C GLN A 26 -2.32 16.75 2.47
N GLU A 27 -1.53 16.92 3.53
CA GLU A 27 -0.07 17.10 3.41
C GLU A 27 0.60 15.87 2.77
N MET A 28 0.19 14.66 3.16
CA MET A 28 0.67 13.43 2.54
C MET A 28 0.28 13.35 1.06
N ALA A 29 -0.95 13.71 0.71
CA ALA A 29 -1.43 13.72 -0.67
C ALA A 29 -0.72 14.76 -1.54
N ASP A 30 -0.55 15.98 -1.04
CA ASP A 30 0.13 17.05 -1.74
C ASP A 30 1.57 16.66 -2.04
N LEU A 31 2.29 16.12 -1.05
CA LEU A 31 3.65 15.62 -1.27
C LEU A 31 3.65 14.48 -2.28
N PHE A 32 2.78 13.49 -2.11
CA PHE A 32 2.77 12.32 -2.99
C PHE A 32 2.50 12.70 -4.44
N LEU A 33 1.47 13.53 -4.68
CA LEU A 33 1.07 13.96 -6.02
C LEU A 33 2.02 14.99 -6.62
N SER A 34 2.80 15.71 -5.81
CA SER A 34 3.86 16.58 -6.34
C SER A 34 5.02 15.79 -6.97
N VAL A 35 5.20 14.53 -6.58
CA VAL A 35 6.27 13.66 -7.07
C VAL A 35 5.73 12.64 -8.06
N TYR A 36 4.65 11.96 -7.69
CA TYR A 36 4.04 10.89 -8.47
C TYR A 36 2.86 11.42 -9.29
N HIS A 37 3.04 11.40 -10.61
CA HIS A 37 2.03 11.75 -11.59
C HIS A 37 1.59 10.48 -12.33
N PRO A 38 0.65 9.70 -11.76
CA PRO A 38 0.18 8.47 -12.38
C PRO A 38 -0.32 8.73 -13.81
N SER A 39 0.08 7.87 -14.73
CA SER A 39 -0.37 7.87 -16.12
C SER A 39 -0.94 6.53 -16.50
N LYS A 40 -1.71 6.49 -17.60
CA LYS A 40 -2.34 5.27 -18.09
C LYS A 40 -1.35 4.10 -18.16
N GLY A 41 -1.67 3.00 -17.50
CA GLY A 41 -0.85 1.79 -17.41
C GLY A 41 0.11 1.72 -16.23
N ASP A 42 0.29 2.80 -15.47
CA ASP A 42 0.97 2.77 -14.17
C ASP A 42 0.04 2.10 -13.13
N LEU A 43 0.60 1.33 -12.20
CA LEU A 43 -0.17 0.71 -11.10
C LEU A 43 -0.86 1.76 -10.23
N LEU A 44 -1.94 1.37 -9.56
CA LEU A 44 -2.65 2.27 -8.65
C LEU A 44 -1.70 2.83 -7.57
N PRO A 45 -1.90 4.09 -7.13
CA PRO A 45 -1.17 4.63 -6.00
C PRO A 45 -1.33 3.74 -4.76
N THR A 46 -0.34 3.71 -3.88
CA THR A 46 -0.37 2.86 -2.69
C THR A 46 -0.16 3.69 -1.43
N LEU A 47 -1.03 3.48 -0.42
CA LEU A 47 -0.80 3.95 0.95
C LEU A 47 -0.04 2.85 1.69
N ASP A 48 1.12 3.18 2.21
CA ASP A 48 1.97 2.27 2.97
C ASP A 48 1.85 2.61 4.46
N VAL A 49 1.17 1.76 5.23
CA VAL A 49 0.83 1.98 6.65
C VAL A 49 1.58 0.99 7.53
N GLU A 50 2.55 1.52 8.29
CA GLU A 50 3.50 0.73 9.07
C GLU A 50 3.48 1.07 10.58
N ASP A 51 4.56 0.72 11.28
CA ASP A 51 4.67 0.70 12.74
C ASP A 51 4.49 2.07 13.41
N GLU A 52 4.70 3.17 12.69
CA GLU A 52 4.47 4.52 13.20
C GLU A 52 3.04 4.70 13.68
N TYR A 53 2.07 4.08 13.01
CA TYR A 53 0.67 4.13 13.41
C TYR A 53 0.43 3.47 14.77
N VAL A 54 1.11 2.35 15.04
CA VAL A 54 1.06 1.67 16.34
C VAL A 54 1.75 2.54 17.40
N HIS A 55 2.93 3.07 17.10
CA HIS A 55 3.69 3.93 18.01
C HIS A 55 2.92 5.20 18.39
N ALA A 56 2.24 5.85 17.45
CA ALA A 56 1.45 7.05 17.70
C ALA A 56 0.28 6.81 18.67
N ILE A 57 -0.35 5.63 18.60
CA ILE A 57 -1.39 5.23 19.56
C ILE A 57 -0.79 4.91 20.92
N GLN A 58 0.28 4.12 20.96
CA GLN A 58 0.92 3.69 22.21
C GLN A 58 1.50 4.86 23.01
N SER A 59 2.07 5.85 22.33
CA SER A 59 2.58 7.09 22.92
C SER A 59 1.47 8.09 23.29
N GLY A 60 0.23 7.85 22.86
CA GLY A 60 -0.91 8.72 23.12
C GLY A 60 -0.95 10.00 22.29
N THR A 61 -0.08 10.16 21.28
CA THR A 61 -0.09 11.33 20.38
C THR A 61 -1.29 11.33 19.44
N LYS A 62 -1.79 10.13 19.09
CA LYS A 62 -2.97 9.95 18.25
C LYS A 62 -3.87 8.86 18.82
N THR A 63 -5.16 8.97 18.58
CA THR A 63 -6.12 7.91 18.84
C THR A 63 -6.25 7.01 17.61
N ARG A 64 -6.66 5.76 17.82
CA ARG A 64 -7.02 4.83 16.73
C ARG A 64 -8.00 5.47 15.72
N ALA A 65 -9.03 6.14 16.22
CA ALA A 65 -10.05 6.77 15.37
C ALA A 65 -9.46 7.87 14.48
N GLN A 66 -8.55 8.70 15.00
CA GLN A 66 -7.88 9.74 14.21
C GLN A 66 -7.04 9.15 13.08
N LEU A 67 -6.31 8.07 13.35
CA LEU A 67 -5.45 7.42 12.36
C LEU A 67 -6.24 6.69 11.27
N VAL A 68 -7.31 5.99 11.66
CA VAL A 68 -8.23 5.38 10.68
C VAL A 68 -8.84 6.46 9.78
N ALA A 69 -9.29 7.58 10.37
CA ALA A 69 -9.85 8.69 9.60
C ALA A 69 -8.82 9.28 8.62
N GLN A 70 -7.56 9.45 9.06
CA GLN A 70 -6.47 9.96 8.23
C GLN A 70 -6.17 9.04 7.04
N ILE A 71 -6.08 7.72 7.23
CA ILE A 71 -5.85 6.75 6.13
C ILE A 71 -7.01 6.80 5.13
N VAL A 72 -8.25 6.80 5.63
CA VAL A 72 -9.45 6.83 4.78
C VAL A 72 -9.55 8.15 4.01
N GLU A 73 -9.25 9.28 4.65
CA GLU A 73 -9.24 10.59 4.02
C GLU A 73 -8.15 10.70 2.95
N PHE A 74 -6.94 10.20 3.23
CA PHE A 74 -5.87 10.17 2.24
C PHE A 74 -6.27 9.34 1.01
N GLY A 75 -6.87 8.16 1.23
CA GLY A 75 -7.44 7.35 0.16
C GLY A 75 -8.47 8.10 -0.69
N LYS A 76 -9.38 8.86 -0.07
CA LYS A 76 -10.38 9.68 -0.77
C LYS A 76 -9.76 10.80 -1.60
N ILE A 77 -8.72 11.46 -1.10
CA ILE A 77 -8.02 12.51 -1.85
C ILE A 77 -7.39 11.91 -3.11
N LEU A 78 -6.76 10.73 -3.01
CA LEU A 78 -6.20 10.04 -4.16
C LEU A 78 -7.26 9.56 -5.15
N VAL A 79 -8.43 9.11 -4.68
CA VAL A 79 -9.57 8.81 -5.56
C VAL A 79 -10.02 10.06 -6.32
N THR A 80 -10.14 11.20 -5.65
CA THR A 80 -10.49 12.47 -6.33
C THR A 80 -9.45 12.88 -7.37
N ALA A 81 -8.16 12.68 -7.08
CA ALA A 81 -7.07 13.07 -7.96
C ALA A 81 -6.88 12.12 -9.16
N THR A 82 -7.13 10.83 -8.98
CA THR A 82 -6.74 9.78 -9.95
C THR A 82 -7.93 9.01 -10.53
N GLY A 83 -9.12 9.14 -9.95
CA GLY A 83 -10.32 8.38 -10.30
C GLY A 83 -10.33 6.94 -9.80
N HIS A 84 -9.29 6.50 -9.07
CA HIS A 84 -9.11 5.11 -8.69
C HIS A 84 -8.82 4.96 -7.21
N GLN A 85 -9.30 3.85 -6.62
CA GLN A 85 -9.01 3.51 -5.24
C GLN A 85 -7.53 3.08 -5.12
N PRO A 86 -6.73 3.70 -4.24
CA PRO A 86 -5.36 3.27 -4.04
C PRO A 86 -5.30 1.91 -3.34
N PHE A 87 -4.18 1.20 -3.48
CA PHE A 87 -3.86 0.07 -2.62
C PHE A 87 -3.67 0.54 -1.18
N LEU A 88 -4.01 -0.35 -0.23
CA LEU A 88 -3.54 -0.24 1.15
C LEU A 88 -2.55 -1.36 1.41
N TYR A 89 -1.28 -0.98 1.54
CA TYR A 89 -0.22 -1.84 2.04
C TYR A 89 -0.23 -1.81 3.56
N ILE A 90 -0.33 -2.99 4.19
CA ILE A 90 -0.38 -3.11 5.65
C ILE A 90 -0.08 -4.54 6.10
N ARG A 91 0.51 -4.67 7.29
CA ARG A 91 0.61 -5.97 7.99
C ARG A 91 -0.66 -6.28 8.79
N LYS A 92 -0.96 -7.57 8.97
CA LYS A 92 -2.18 -8.01 9.66
C LYS A 92 -2.27 -7.49 11.10
N ASP A 93 -1.17 -7.52 11.84
CA ASP A 93 -1.07 -7.05 13.23
C ASP A 93 -1.37 -5.56 13.35
N ILE A 94 -0.92 -4.74 12.40
CA ILE A 94 -1.23 -3.31 12.35
C ILE A 94 -2.71 -3.09 12.06
N ALA A 95 -3.28 -3.80 11.09
CA ALA A 95 -4.72 -3.72 10.79
C ALA A 95 -5.58 -4.10 12.01
N ASP A 96 -5.22 -5.19 12.70
CA ASP A 96 -5.87 -5.62 13.95
C ASP A 96 -5.72 -4.55 15.04
N PHE A 97 -4.54 -3.95 15.17
CA PHE A 97 -4.25 -2.90 16.15
C PHE A 97 -5.07 -1.62 15.87
N LEU A 98 -5.29 -1.29 14.60
CA LEU A 98 -6.18 -0.23 14.13
C LEU A 98 -7.67 -0.60 14.24
N GLY A 99 -7.99 -1.82 14.66
CA GLY A 99 -9.34 -2.26 14.97
C GLY A 99 -10.14 -2.77 13.77
N ASN A 100 -9.49 -3.06 12.63
CA ASN A 100 -10.13 -3.60 11.43
C ASN A 100 -11.38 -2.81 10.98
N PRO A 101 -11.26 -1.49 10.74
CA PRO A 101 -12.41 -0.65 10.40
C PRO A 101 -13.05 -1.12 9.07
N PRO A 102 -14.38 -1.16 8.96
CA PRO A 102 -15.06 -1.64 7.74
C PRO A 102 -14.71 -0.82 6.49
N GLU A 103 -14.34 0.45 6.64
CA GLU A 103 -13.89 1.34 5.56
C GLU A 103 -12.66 0.81 4.81
N PHE A 104 -11.83 -0.01 5.46
CA PHE A 104 -10.67 -0.62 4.83
C PHE A 104 -11.06 -1.60 3.72
N ALA A 105 -12.28 -2.14 3.72
CA ALA A 105 -12.77 -3.04 2.67
C ALA A 105 -12.84 -2.37 1.30
N ALA A 106 -12.85 -1.04 1.23
CA ALA A 106 -12.84 -0.31 -0.03
C ALA A 106 -11.48 -0.44 -0.74
N PHE A 107 -10.38 -0.59 -0.01
CA PHE A 107 -9.02 -0.61 -0.56
C PHE A 107 -8.66 -2.02 -1.05
N PRO A 108 -8.09 -2.18 -2.26
CA PRO A 108 -7.37 -3.39 -2.61
C PRO A 108 -6.21 -3.62 -1.62
N LEU A 109 -6.14 -4.82 -1.04
CA LEU A 109 -5.14 -5.13 -0.02
C LEU A 109 -3.81 -5.55 -0.65
N TRP A 110 -2.74 -4.89 -0.24
CA TRP A 110 -1.36 -5.36 -0.39
C TRP A 110 -0.88 -5.84 0.99
N LEU A 111 -0.93 -7.14 1.23
CA LEU A 111 -0.64 -7.70 2.54
C LEU A 111 0.85 -7.96 2.69
N ALA A 112 1.47 -7.44 3.75
CA ALA A 112 2.80 -7.88 4.14
C ALA A 112 2.74 -9.01 5.17
N ASN A 113 3.39 -10.13 4.85
CA ASN A 113 3.52 -11.29 5.75
C ASN A 113 4.71 -12.18 5.34
N TYR A 114 5.75 -12.23 6.17
CA TYR A 114 7.00 -12.94 5.85
C TYR A 114 7.09 -14.35 6.47
N ASN A 115 6.05 -14.81 7.16
CA ASN A 115 6.10 -16.07 7.92
C ASN A 115 5.96 -17.34 7.06
N HIS A 116 6.03 -17.21 5.73
CA HIS A 116 5.91 -18.28 4.73
C HIS A 116 4.77 -19.31 4.94
N PRO A 117 3.54 -18.93 5.33
CA PRO A 117 2.43 -19.88 5.31
C PRO A 117 2.02 -20.20 3.85
N PRO A 118 1.39 -21.36 3.57
CA PRO A 118 0.84 -21.66 2.25
C PRO A 118 -0.13 -20.58 1.73
N THR A 119 -0.79 -19.85 2.65
CA THR A 119 -1.57 -18.65 2.37
C THR A 119 -1.50 -17.74 3.60
N PRO A 120 -1.20 -16.44 3.46
CA PRO A 120 -1.09 -15.55 4.62
C PRO A 120 -2.47 -15.30 5.26
N PRO A 121 -2.55 -15.24 6.61
CA PRO A 121 -3.79 -14.86 7.28
C PRO A 121 -4.19 -13.42 6.93
N VAL A 122 -5.36 -13.27 6.33
CA VAL A 122 -5.89 -11.97 5.89
C VAL A 122 -6.62 -11.27 7.06
N PRO A 123 -6.31 -9.99 7.36
CA PRO A 123 -7.07 -9.24 8.35
C PRO A 123 -8.49 -8.95 7.86
N LYS A 124 -9.44 -8.82 8.79
CA LYS A 124 -10.72 -8.19 8.47
C LYS A 124 -10.49 -6.71 8.15
N PRO A 125 -11.36 -6.04 7.37
CA PRO A 125 -12.59 -6.56 6.75
C PRO A 125 -12.36 -7.31 5.43
N TRP A 126 -11.12 -7.44 4.96
CA TRP A 126 -10.83 -8.14 3.72
C TRP A 126 -11.14 -9.64 3.80
N THR A 127 -11.54 -10.20 2.66
CA THR A 127 -11.75 -11.65 2.48
C THR A 127 -10.63 -12.30 1.66
N GLY A 128 -9.71 -11.50 1.14
CA GLY A 128 -8.54 -11.90 0.37
C GLY A 128 -7.57 -10.72 0.21
N TYR A 129 -6.38 -10.99 -0.32
CA TYR A 129 -5.41 -9.96 -0.72
C TYR A 129 -5.30 -9.88 -2.24
N THR A 130 -4.89 -8.72 -2.76
CA THR A 130 -4.54 -8.55 -4.18
C THR A 130 -3.06 -8.84 -4.38
N LEU A 131 -2.21 -8.22 -3.57
CA LEU A 131 -0.77 -8.43 -3.55
C LEU A 131 -0.36 -8.98 -2.18
N TRP A 132 0.66 -9.83 -2.15
CA TRP A 132 1.25 -10.34 -0.91
C TRP A 132 2.76 -10.19 -0.96
N GLN A 133 3.31 -9.30 -0.14
CA GLN A 133 4.73 -9.21 0.11
C GLN A 133 5.14 -10.33 1.05
N TYR A 134 5.85 -11.32 0.50
CA TYR A 134 6.15 -12.58 1.19
C TYR A 134 7.59 -12.68 1.67
N SER A 135 8.44 -11.75 1.25
CA SER A 135 9.86 -11.71 1.61
C SER A 135 10.38 -10.30 1.49
N GLU A 136 11.21 -9.89 2.45
CA GLU A 136 12.06 -8.68 2.40
C GLU A 136 13.53 -9.03 2.06
N GLN A 137 13.85 -10.33 2.01
CA GLN A 137 15.20 -10.86 1.82
C GLN A 137 15.36 -11.57 0.47
N GLY A 138 14.50 -11.21 -0.49
CA GLY A 138 14.52 -11.74 -1.83
C GLY A 138 15.79 -11.36 -2.58
N HIS A 139 16.06 -12.10 -3.65
CA HIS A 139 17.15 -11.79 -4.57
C HIS A 139 16.63 -11.95 -5.99
N LEU A 140 16.69 -10.87 -6.76
CA LEU A 140 16.24 -10.83 -8.15
C LEU A 140 17.37 -10.38 -9.06
N ALA A 141 17.57 -11.07 -10.17
CA ALA A 141 18.57 -10.67 -11.16
C ALA A 141 18.31 -9.24 -11.63
N GLY A 142 19.32 -8.38 -11.52
CA GLY A 142 19.22 -6.95 -11.86
C GLY A 142 18.86 -6.02 -10.70
N VAL A 143 18.54 -6.55 -9.51
CA VAL A 143 18.36 -5.76 -8.28
C VAL A 143 19.56 -5.98 -7.36
N PRO A 144 20.39 -4.96 -7.09
CA PRO A 144 21.52 -5.09 -6.17
C PRO A 144 21.05 -5.32 -4.73
N GLY A 145 21.63 -6.31 -4.05
CA GLY A 145 21.32 -6.61 -2.65
C GLY A 145 20.00 -7.38 -2.47
N SER A 146 19.48 -7.34 -1.25
CA SER A 146 18.19 -7.93 -0.92
C SER A 146 17.06 -7.02 -1.40
N CYS A 147 15.94 -7.63 -1.80
CA CYS A 147 14.77 -6.91 -2.25
C CYS A 147 13.47 -7.57 -1.76
N ASP A 148 12.44 -6.76 -1.68
CA ASP A 148 11.09 -7.25 -1.42
C ASP A 148 10.58 -8.06 -2.62
N LEU A 149 9.83 -9.11 -2.32
CA LEU A 149 9.18 -9.95 -3.33
C LEU A 149 7.70 -10.11 -3.02
N ASP A 150 6.91 -10.01 -4.09
CA ASP A 150 5.46 -9.99 -4.02
C ASP A 150 4.83 -11.06 -4.91
N TYR A 151 3.74 -11.65 -4.42
CA TYR A 151 2.82 -12.45 -5.22
C TYR A 151 1.60 -11.64 -5.60
N LEU A 152 1.20 -11.72 -6.87
CA LEU A 152 -0.15 -11.38 -7.31
C LEU A 152 -1.08 -12.56 -7.01
N ASN A 153 -2.21 -12.29 -6.35
CA ASN A 153 -3.23 -13.29 -6.08
C ASN A 153 -4.12 -13.53 -7.32
N GLY A 154 -3.53 -14.13 -8.36
CA GLY A 154 -4.24 -14.42 -9.60
C GLY A 154 -3.32 -14.52 -10.81
N PRO A 155 -3.89 -14.68 -12.02
CA PRO A 155 -3.10 -14.70 -13.24
C PRO A 155 -2.45 -13.32 -13.50
N PRO A 156 -1.31 -13.24 -14.21
CA PRO A 156 -0.64 -11.96 -14.49
C PRO A 156 -1.52 -10.87 -15.11
N ALA A 157 -2.49 -11.25 -15.96
CA ALA A 157 -3.44 -10.33 -16.58
C ALA A 157 -4.37 -9.63 -15.58
N LEU A 158 -4.55 -10.18 -14.37
CA LEU A 158 -5.34 -9.52 -13.31
C LEU A 158 -4.72 -8.17 -12.92
N LEU A 159 -3.40 -8.02 -13.06
CA LEU A 159 -2.71 -6.77 -12.76
C LEU A 159 -3.16 -5.61 -13.65
N ASP A 160 -3.75 -5.87 -14.82
CA ASP A 160 -4.35 -4.85 -15.68
C ASP A 160 -5.63 -4.22 -15.09
N SER A 161 -6.22 -4.84 -14.06
CA SER A 161 -7.36 -4.26 -13.32
C SER A 161 -6.91 -3.30 -12.21
N PHE A 162 -5.60 -3.19 -11.98
CA PHE A 162 -5.00 -2.36 -10.93
C PHE A 162 -3.98 -1.37 -11.52
N VAL A 163 -4.33 -0.78 -12.66
CA VAL A 163 -3.61 0.34 -13.28
C VAL A 163 -4.56 1.49 -13.56
N ILE A 164 -4.00 2.68 -13.72
CA ILE A 164 -4.68 3.91 -14.18
C ILE A 164 -4.98 3.83 -15.69
#